data_AF-E6SUN9-F1
#
_entry.id   AF-E6SUN9-F1
#
_cell.length_a   1.000
_cell.length_b   1.000
_cell.length_c   1.000
_cell.angle_alpha   90.00
_cell.angle_beta   90.00
_cell.angle_gamma   90.00
#
_symmetry.space_group_name_H-M   'P 1'
#
loop_
_entity.id
_entity.type
_entity.pdbx_description
1 polymer ?
#
loop_
_entity_poly.entity_id
_entity_poly.type
_entity_poly.pdbx_seq_one_letter_code
_entity_poly.pdbx_strand_id
1 'polypeptide(L)' 'MELVKVNETVTRNYGGGGKQTEEVTSISYNIVDNDNVVGSASIGDGYFNMSVSMPGNMAEIKKKIETLLVME' A
#
# COMPACT_ATOMS: atom_id res chain seq x y z
N MET A 1 -14.05 -1.72 0.52
CA MET A 1 -12.61 -1.94 0.33
C MET A 1 -11.80 -0.97 1.15
N GLU A 2 -10.72 -1.47 1.74
CA GLU A 2 -9.79 -0.69 2.55
C GLU A 2 -8.34 -1.20 2.36
N LEU A 3 -7.37 -0.34 2.67
CA LEU A 3 -5.95 -0.69 2.74
C LEU A 3 -5.57 -1.00 4.18
N VAL A 4 -5.12 -2.23 4.44
CA VAL A 4 -4.64 -2.64 5.76
C VAL A 4 -3.12 -2.77 5.69
N LYS A 5 -2.38 -1.95 6.45
CA LYS A 5 -0.91 -1.99 6.47
C LYS A 5 -0.41 -3.34 6.97
N VAL A 6 0.42 -3.99 6.17
CA VAL A 6 1.06 -5.28 6.48
C VAL A 6 2.46 -5.07 6.99
N ASN A 7 3.23 -4.24 6.29
CA ASN A 7 4.64 -4.02 6.58
C ASN A 7 5.06 -2.59 6.20
N GLU A 8 6.06 -2.09 6.89
CA GLU A 8 6.76 -0.85 6.58
C GLU A 8 8.27 -1.09 6.71
N THR A 9 9.03 -0.70 5.68
CA THR A 9 10.49 -0.74 5.70
C THR A 9 11.02 0.64 6.03
N VAL A 10 11.84 0.70 7.08
CA VAL A 10 12.49 1.94 7.55
C VAL A 10 14.00 1.78 7.40
N THR A 11 14.60 2.66 6.61
CA THR A 11 16.06 2.77 6.54
C THR A 11 16.53 3.71 7.63
N ARG A 12 17.41 3.22 8.50
CA ARG A 12 18.05 3.99 9.57
C ARG A 12 19.49 4.26 9.20
N ASN A 13 19.84 5.54 9.07
CA ASN A 13 21.21 5.95 8.81
C ASN A 13 21.81 6.54 10.09
N TYR A 14 22.99 6.05 10.46
CA TYR A 14 23.77 6.57 11.57
C TYR A 14 24.90 7.43 11.01
N GLY A 15 24.73 8.74 11.10
CA GLY A 15 25.78 9.69 10.72
C GLY A 15 26.88 9.78 11.79
N GLY A 16 28.09 10.14 11.37
CA GLY A 16 29.16 10.49 12.30
C GLY A 16 28.72 11.63 13.24
N GLY A 17 28.96 11.48 14.55
CA GLY A 17 28.57 12.46 15.57
C GLY A 17 27.22 12.18 16.25
N GLY A 18 26.65 10.97 16.12
CA GLY A 18 25.48 10.55 16.91
C GLY A 18 24.12 11.02 16.38
N LYS A 19 24.05 11.50 15.14
CA LYS A 19 22.78 11.83 14.49
C LYS A 19 22.21 10.60 13.80
N GLN A 20 20.98 10.25 14.17
CA GLN A 20 20.18 9.20 13.55
C GLN A 20 19.16 9.85 12.63
N THR A 21 19.06 9.38 11.38
CA THR A 21 17.95 9.70 10.49
C THR A 21 17.18 8.42 10.15
N GLU A 22 15.86 8.53 10.06
CA GLU A 22 14.97 7.43 9.69
C GLU A 22 14.15 7.86 8.47
N GLU A 23 14.07 6.98 7.48
CA GLU A 23 13.28 7.20 6.27
C GLU A 23 12.47 5.95 5.97
N VAL A 24 11.16 6.11 5.81
CA VAL A 24 10.29 5.03 5.32
C VAL A 24 10.54 4.89 3.83
N THR A 25 11.12 3.76 3.42
CA THR A 25 11.46 3.50 2.01
C THR A 25 10.37 2.73 1.29
N SER A 26 9.57 1.94 2.01
CA SER A 26 8.41 1.26 1.44
C SER A 26 7.34 0.92 2.48
N ILE A 27 6.10 0.86 2.03
CA ILE A 27 4.94 0.40 2.80
C ILE A 27 4.16 -0.59 1.94
N SER A 28 3.80 -1.73 2.53
CA SER A 28 2.97 -2.75 1.90
C SER A 28 1.62 -2.86 2.62
N TYR A 29 0.55 -3.03 1.84
CA TYR A 29 -0.83 -3.12 2.28
C TYR A 29 -1.52 -4.35 1.69
N ASN A 30 -2.41 -4.95 2.47
CA ASN A 30 -3.46 -5.81 1.94
C ASN A 30 -4.64 -4.95 1.51
N ILE A 31 -5.28 -5.34 0.40
CA ILE A 31 -6.56 -4.77 -0.01
C ILE A 31 -7.65 -5.71 0.50
N VAL A 32 -8.47 -5.22 1.42
CA VAL A 32 -9.52 -6.01 2.07
C VAL A 32 -10.89 -5.57 1.55
N ASP A 33 -11.72 -6.50 1.11
CA ASP A 33 -13.13 -6.28 0.77
C ASP A 33 -14.00 -7.30 1.50
N ASN A 34 -14.96 -6.83 2.29
CA ASN A 34 -15.83 -7.69 3.11
C ASN A 34 -15.03 -8.74 3.91
N ASP A 35 -14.04 -8.31 4.68
CA ASP A 35 -13.15 -9.13 5.50
C ASP A 35 -12.24 -10.13 4.75
N ASN A 36 -12.25 -10.11 3.41
CA ASN A 36 -11.41 -10.97 2.59
C ASN A 36 -10.28 -10.18 1.94
N VAL A 37 -9.07 -10.73 1.97
CA VAL A 37 -7.93 -10.17 1.23
C VAL A 37 -8.13 -10.48 -0.26
N VAL A 38 -8.31 -9.42 -1.05
CA VAL A 38 -8.57 -9.48 -2.49
C VAL A 38 -7.39 -8.98 -3.31
N GLY A 39 -6.29 -8.58 -2.66
CA GLY A 39 -5.13 -8.06 -3.35
C GLY A 39 -4.11 -7.44 -2.41
N SER A 40 -3.13 -6.81 -3.02
CA SER A 40 -2.05 -6.11 -2.32
C SER A 40 -1.71 -4.81 -3.03
N ALA A 41 -1.31 -3.81 -2.26
CA ALA A 41 -0.73 -2.58 -2.76
C ALA A 41 0.60 -2.32 -2.05
N SER A 42 1.54 -1.68 -2.73
CA SER A 42 2.78 -1.22 -2.13
C SER A 42 3.18 0.12 -2.70
N ILE A 43 3.71 0.98 -1.84
CA ILE A 43 4.39 2.21 -2.24
C ILE A 43 5.83 2.13 -1.75
N GLY A 44 6.79 2.38 -2.62
CA GLY A 44 8.20 2.37 -2.26
C GLY A 44 9.07 2.86 -3.40
N ASP A 45 10.20 3.48 -3.04
CA ASP A 45 11.17 4.02 -4.00
C ASP A 45 10.55 4.96 -5.06
N GLY A 46 9.48 5.68 -4.68
CA GLY A 46 8.75 6.60 -5.56
C GLY A 46 7.74 5.94 -6.51
N TYR A 47 7.54 4.63 -6.42
CA TYR A 47 6.60 3.88 -7.24
C TYR A 47 5.42 3.34 -6.43
N PHE A 48 4.26 3.31 -7.06
CA PHE A 48 3.07 2.65 -6.55
C PHE A 48 2.79 1.40 -7.39
N ASN A 49 2.56 0.27 -6.71
CA ASN A 49 2.13 -0.97 -7.32
C ASN A 49 0.84 -1.45 -6.64
N MET A 50 -0.08 -1.99 -7.43
CA MET A 50 -1.31 -2.58 -6.94
C MET A 50 -1.70 -3.77 -7.79
N SER A 51 -2.07 -4.86 -7.12
CA SER A 51 -2.58 -6.08 -7.74
C SER A 51 -3.86 -6.49 -7.02
N VAL A 52 -4.91 -6.76 -7.79
CA VAL A 52 -6.23 -7.10 -7.26
C VAL A 52 -6.82 -8.27 -8.04
N SER A 53 -7.40 -9.20 -7.32
CA SER A 53 -8.16 -10.32 -7.84
C SER A 53 -9.48 -10.41 -7.08
N MET A 54 -10.57 -10.05 -7.75
CA MET A 54 -11.92 -10.10 -7.19
C MET A 54 -12.95 -10.46 -8.25
N PRO A 55 -14.05 -11.11 -7.87
CA PRO A 55 -15.15 -11.38 -8.78
C PRO A 55 -15.88 -10.08 -9.15
N GLY A 56 -16.34 -9.99 -10.39
CA GLY A 56 -17.12 -8.86 -10.91
C GLY A 56 -16.84 -8.60 -12.37
N ASN A 57 -17.64 -7.74 -12.98
CA ASN A 57 -17.33 -7.21 -14.30
C ASN A 57 -16.35 -6.03 -14.22
N MET A 58 -15.76 -5.65 -15.36
CA MET A 58 -14.75 -4.59 -15.41
C MET A 58 -15.24 -3.25 -14.82
N ALA A 59 -16.51 -2.88 -15.01
CA ALA A 59 -17.05 -1.61 -14.53
C ALA A 59 -17.19 -1.59 -12.99
N GLU A 60 -17.63 -2.70 -12.41
CA GLU A 60 -17.72 -2.88 -10.96
C GLU A 60 -16.34 -2.83 -10.31
N ILE A 61 -15.37 -3.57 -10.88
CA ILE A 61 -13.99 -3.61 -10.39
C ILE A 61 -13.37 -2.22 -10.50
N LYS A 62 -13.50 -1.55 -11.66
CA LYS A 62 -12.99 -0.18 -11.86
C LYS A 62 -13.53 0.79 -10.81
N LYS A 63 -14.85 0.81 -10.59
CA LYS A 63 -15.48 1.72 -9.61
C LYS A 63 -14.95 1.50 -8.20
N LYS A 64 -14.81 0.23 -7.80
CA LYS A 64 -14.22 -0.15 -6.51
C LYS A 64 -12.79 0.39 -6.38
N ILE A 65 -11.94 0.15 -7.39
CA ILE A 65 -10.55 0.61 -7.38
C ILE A 65 -10.43 2.14 -7.36
N GLU A 66 -11.22 2.85 -8.16
CA GLU A 66 -11.24 4.31 -8.16
C GLU A 66 -11.64 4.87 -6.79
N THR A 67 -12.60 4.24 -6.13
CA THR A 67 -13.00 4.64 -4.76
C THR A 67 -11.85 4.45 -3.77
N LEU A 68 -11.06 3.37 -3.90
CA LEU A 68 -9.92 3.10 -3.02
C LEU A 68 -8.78 4.12 -3.19
N LEU A 69 -8.53 4.58 -4.42
CA LEU A 69 -7.42 5.49 -4.74
C LEU A 69 -7.72 6.97 -4.47
N VAL A 70 -9.00 7.34 -4.32
CA VAL A 70 -9.44 8.75 -4.16
C VAL A 70 -9.78 9.08 -2.69
N MET A 71 -9.56 8.17 -1.76
CA MET A 71 -9.73 8.47 -0.33
C MET A 71 -8.64 9.44 0.16
N GLU A 72 -8.96 10.74 0.11
CA GLU A 72 -8.31 11.83 0.87
C GLU A 72 -8.69 11.80 2.36
#